data_AF-A0A8H3HFJ2-F1
#
_entry.id   AF-A0A8H3HFJ2-F1
#
_cell.length_a   1.000
_cell.length_b   1.000
_cell.length_c   1.000
_cell.angle_alpha   90.00
_cell.angle_beta   90.00
_cell.angle_gamma   90.00
#
_symmetry.space_group_name_H-M   'P 1'
#
loop_
_entity.id
_entity.type
_entity.pdbx_description
1 polymer ?
#
loop_
_entity_poly.entity_id
_entity_poly.type
_entity_poly.pdbx_seq_one_letter_code
_entity_poly.pdbx_strand_id
1 'polypeptide(L)'
;MRRTQLEPGTYGPLAWETAYWFAQETNVTGVSCDVAQDETQFTLHRILHGVPEGRDDIVPQHAFPMDSNMDLMGGLDFRKGCYVGQELTVRTYHTGVVRKRIMPVLLAPAPSPKTIQSPLEPNPSIPTLPVQTSIQAERLAGSSPTNSTRPRGTGTLLSNAHGVGLALLRLEHVEGVGRGELVMSFAQMGDKGSESWIVLPKRPAWWPVVDNSSSQ
;
A
#
# COMPACT_ATOMS: atom_id res chain seq x y z
N MET A 1 -10.14 -6.41 58.54
CA MET A 1 -10.33 -6.88 57.15
C MET A 1 -9.59 -5.94 56.23
N ARG A 2 -8.51 -6.44 55.62
CA ARG A 2 -7.56 -5.68 54.79
C ARG A 2 -8.17 -5.46 53.40
N ARG A 3 -8.18 -4.22 52.91
CA ARG A 3 -8.33 -3.91 51.49
C ARG A 3 -6.98 -3.41 51.01
N THR A 4 -6.29 -4.27 50.30
CA THR A 4 -4.91 -4.11 49.83
C THR A 4 -4.83 -3.01 48.79
N GLN A 5 -3.91 -2.07 48.97
CA GLN A 5 -3.42 -1.17 47.92
C GLN A 5 -2.68 -1.98 46.85
N LEU A 6 -2.82 -1.59 45.57
CA LEU A 6 -1.93 -1.98 44.49
C LEU A 6 -1.61 -0.71 43.66
N GLU A 7 -0.41 -0.18 43.84
CA GLU A 7 0.34 0.62 42.85
C GLU A 7 1.23 -0.37 42.05
N PRO A 8 2.01 0.04 41.03
CA PRO A 8 1.69 0.74 39.79
C PRO A 8 2.08 -0.12 38.56
N GLY A 9 1.48 0.13 37.40
CA GLY A 9 1.85 -0.52 36.14
C GLY A 9 2.19 0.51 35.07
N THR A 10 3.47 0.85 34.95
CA THR A 10 4.06 1.53 33.78
C THR A 10 3.78 0.69 32.53
N TYR A 11 2.74 1.05 31.78
CA TYR A 11 2.58 0.57 30.41
C TYR A 11 3.40 1.48 29.51
N GLY A 12 4.61 1.02 29.18
CA GLY A 12 5.38 1.57 28.07
C GLY A 12 4.64 1.40 26.74
N PRO A 13 5.03 2.17 25.70
CA PRO A 13 4.33 2.21 24.42
C PRO A 13 4.25 0.84 23.74
N LEU A 14 3.13 0.60 23.04
CA LEU A 14 2.82 -0.62 22.33
C LEU A 14 3.83 -0.85 21.20
N ALA A 15 4.21 -2.11 20.98
CA ALA A 15 5.33 -2.59 20.15
C ALA A 15 5.26 -2.29 18.62
N TRP A 16 4.45 -1.33 18.17
CA TRP A 16 4.55 -0.74 16.82
C TRP A 16 5.03 0.73 16.83
N GLU A 17 5.07 1.40 18.00
CA GLU A 17 5.44 2.82 18.12
C GLU A 17 6.93 3.12 18.32
N THR A 18 7.81 2.10 18.36
CA THR A 18 9.25 2.30 18.65
C THR A 18 10.22 1.86 17.56
N ALA A 19 9.76 1.47 16.38
CA ALA A 19 10.65 1.09 15.26
C ALA A 19 10.96 2.22 14.27
N TYR A 20 10.45 3.45 14.48
CA TYR A 20 10.55 4.55 13.50
C TYR A 20 11.25 5.83 14.00
N TRP A 21 12.04 5.76 15.07
CA TRP A 21 12.68 6.97 15.64
C TRP A 21 14.15 7.22 15.29
N PHE A 22 14.75 6.44 14.39
CA PHE A 22 16.04 6.81 13.79
C PHE A 22 16.07 6.41 12.31
N ALA A 23 15.23 7.05 11.49
CA ALA A 23 15.75 7.45 10.19
C ALA A 23 16.79 8.52 10.51
N GLN A 24 18.07 8.17 10.42
CA GLN A 24 19.16 9.12 10.54
C GLN A 24 18.80 10.33 9.66
N GLU A 25 18.70 11.51 10.28
CA GLU A 25 18.87 12.76 9.55
C GLU A 25 20.26 12.70 8.94
N THR A 26 20.35 12.17 7.72
CA THR A 26 21.53 12.37 6.92
C THR A 26 21.55 13.86 6.62
N ASN A 27 22.54 14.53 7.21
CA ASN A 27 22.90 15.88 6.84
C ASN A 27 23.34 15.82 5.36
N VAL A 28 22.41 15.98 4.43
CA VAL A 28 22.68 15.90 2.98
C VAL A 28 23.34 17.21 2.56
N THR A 29 24.61 17.37 2.92
CA THR A 29 25.50 18.37 2.32
C THR A 29 25.84 17.91 0.91
N GLY A 30 25.03 18.31 -0.05
CA GLY A 30 25.19 18.03 -1.47
C GLY A 30 23.93 17.43 -2.05
N VAL A 31 23.13 18.24 -2.74
CA VAL A 31 22.02 17.74 -3.55
C VAL A 31 22.64 16.99 -4.73
N SER A 32 22.95 15.71 -4.51
CA SER A 32 23.10 14.76 -5.61
C SER A 32 21.71 14.57 -6.19
N CYS A 33 21.47 15.13 -7.37
CA CYS A 33 20.27 14.82 -8.10
C CYS A 33 20.36 13.35 -8.53
N ASP A 34 19.46 12.51 -8.02
CA ASP A 34 19.28 11.13 -8.49
C ASP A 34 18.69 11.17 -9.91
N VAL A 35 19.54 11.40 -10.90
CA VAL A 35 19.15 11.40 -12.31
C VAL A 35 19.04 9.94 -12.75
N ALA A 36 17.81 9.52 -13.07
CA ALA A 36 17.58 8.22 -13.68
C ALA A 36 18.37 8.13 -15.00
N GLN A 37 19.19 7.09 -15.12
CA GLN A 37 20.04 6.88 -16.30
C GLN A 37 19.29 6.22 -17.46
N ASP A 38 18.17 5.55 -17.17
CA ASP A 38 17.32 4.89 -18.14
C ASP A 38 15.84 4.87 -17.69
N GLU A 39 14.95 4.43 -18.59
CA GLU A 39 13.51 4.33 -18.36
C GLU A 39 13.16 3.33 -17.24
N THR A 40 13.95 2.28 -17.06
CA THR A 40 13.73 1.27 -16.01
C THR A 40 14.05 1.84 -14.63
N GLN A 41 15.16 2.57 -14.48
CA GLN A 41 15.54 3.29 -13.27
C GLN A 41 14.45 4.29 -12.87
N PHE A 42 13.95 5.07 -13.83
CA PHE A 42 12.84 6.00 -13.59
C PHE A 42 11.57 5.26 -13.14
N THR A 43 11.20 4.20 -13.85
CA THR A 43 10.02 3.39 -13.54
C THR A 43 10.10 2.78 -12.15
N LEU A 44 11.25 2.21 -11.79
CA LEU A 44 11.48 1.64 -10.46
C LEU A 44 11.40 2.72 -9.39
N HIS A 45 12.06 3.86 -9.58
CA HIS A 45 12.01 4.96 -8.63
C HIS A 45 10.55 5.38 -8.35
N ARG A 46 9.79 5.59 -9.42
CA ARG A 46 8.37 5.95 -9.36
C ARG A 46 7.53 4.89 -8.64
N ILE A 47 7.73 3.60 -8.96
CA ILE A 47 7.07 2.46 -8.28
C ILE A 47 7.41 2.46 -6.79
N LEU A 48 8.68 2.57 -6.41
CA LEU A 48 9.14 2.55 -5.02
C LEU A 48 8.56 3.70 -4.19
N HIS A 49 8.36 4.85 -4.82
CA HIS A 49 7.71 6.01 -4.21
C HIS A 49 6.17 5.95 -4.27
N GLY A 50 5.56 4.96 -4.91
CA GLY A 50 4.11 4.83 -4.94
C GLY A 50 3.40 5.87 -5.81
N VAL A 51 4.06 6.40 -6.83
CA VAL A 51 3.55 7.46 -7.70
C VAL A 51 2.97 6.84 -8.98
N PRO A 52 1.65 6.80 -9.21
CA PRO A 52 1.09 6.26 -10.45
C PRO A 52 1.30 7.20 -11.64
N GLU A 53 1.61 6.65 -12.82
CA GLU A 53 1.80 7.43 -14.05
C GLU A 53 1.40 6.60 -15.28
N GLY A 54 0.92 7.27 -16.32
CA GLY A 54 0.64 6.67 -17.61
C GLY A 54 -0.61 5.78 -17.62
N ARG A 55 -0.85 5.15 -18.77
CA ARG A 55 -2.07 4.36 -19.03
C ARG A 55 -2.13 3.04 -18.28
N ASP A 56 -0.98 2.52 -17.86
CA ASP A 56 -0.89 1.20 -17.22
C ASP A 56 -1.31 1.30 -15.73
N ASP A 57 -0.94 2.40 -15.06
CA ASP A 57 -1.37 2.67 -13.69
C ASP A 57 -2.69 3.44 -13.62
N ILE A 58 -2.88 4.44 -14.49
CA ILE A 58 -4.07 5.29 -14.56
C ILE A 58 -4.90 4.84 -15.77
N VAL A 59 -5.49 3.65 -15.64
CA VAL A 59 -6.26 3.01 -16.71
C VAL A 59 -7.38 3.93 -17.21
N PRO A 60 -7.38 4.34 -18.49
CA PRO A 60 -8.40 5.22 -19.04
C PRO A 60 -9.82 4.68 -18.81
N GLN A 61 -10.76 5.56 -18.49
CA GLN A 61 -12.18 5.26 -18.23
C GLN A 61 -12.46 4.39 -16.98
N HIS A 62 -11.44 3.80 -16.36
CA HIS A 62 -11.58 2.95 -15.18
C HIS A 62 -10.96 3.56 -13.92
N ALA A 63 -9.87 4.32 -14.07
CA ALA A 63 -9.18 4.95 -12.94
C ALA A 63 -10.01 6.10 -12.36
N PHE A 64 -10.23 6.06 -11.04
CA PHE A 64 -10.81 7.16 -10.30
C PHE A 64 -9.69 8.06 -9.75
N PRO A 65 -9.82 9.41 -9.80
CA PRO A 65 -8.73 10.32 -9.40
C PRO A 65 -8.20 10.08 -7.98
N MET A 66 -9.07 9.85 -6.99
CA MET A 66 -8.65 9.59 -5.61
C MET A 66 -8.09 8.19 -5.41
N ASP A 67 -8.59 7.20 -6.16
CA ASP A 67 -7.98 5.87 -6.19
C ASP A 67 -6.53 5.97 -6.71
N SER A 68 -6.25 6.94 -7.60
CA SER A 68 -4.93 7.23 -8.17
C SER A 68 -4.11 8.24 -7.37
N ASN A 69 -4.52 8.57 -6.14
CA ASN A 69 -3.85 9.53 -5.25
C ASN A 69 -3.74 10.97 -5.78
N MET A 70 -4.54 11.37 -6.78
CA MET A 70 -4.51 12.74 -7.30
C MET A 70 -4.94 13.77 -6.27
N ASP A 71 -5.76 13.38 -5.29
CA ASP A 71 -6.10 14.23 -4.14
C ASP A 71 -4.89 14.50 -3.24
N LEU A 72 -4.03 13.51 -3.04
CA LEU A 72 -2.83 13.61 -2.20
C LEU A 72 -1.66 14.28 -2.92
N MET A 73 -1.61 14.18 -4.25
CA MET A 73 -0.56 14.78 -5.10
C MET A 73 -0.90 16.21 -5.56
N GLY A 74 -2.01 16.79 -5.10
CA GLY A 74 -2.42 18.15 -5.50
C GLY A 74 -2.99 18.26 -6.92
N GLY A 75 -3.43 17.15 -7.52
CA GLY A 75 -4.07 17.09 -8.83
C GLY A 75 -5.56 17.46 -8.82
N LEU A 76 -6.17 17.64 -7.64
CA LEU A 76 -7.57 18.05 -7.49
C LEU A 76 -7.67 19.39 -6.75
N ASP A 77 -8.49 20.29 -7.31
CA ASP A 77 -8.90 21.52 -6.65
C ASP A 77 -10.42 21.49 -6.49
N PHE A 78 -10.87 21.64 -5.25
CA PHE A 78 -12.29 21.65 -4.86
C PHE A 78 -12.89 23.06 -4.84
N ARG A 79 -12.06 24.10 -5.03
CA ARG A 79 -12.47 25.51 -5.03
C ARG A 79 -12.56 26.12 -6.44
N LYS A 80 -12.05 25.43 -7.45
CA LYS A 80 -12.17 25.87 -8.86
C LYS A 80 -13.60 25.74 -9.39
N GLY A 81 -13.85 26.39 -10.53
CA GLY A 81 -15.11 26.29 -11.27
C GLY A 81 -15.35 24.90 -11.89
N CYS A 82 -16.41 24.79 -12.69
CA CYS A 82 -16.88 23.51 -13.22
C CYS A 82 -15.89 22.82 -14.17
N TYR A 83 -15.67 21.52 -13.97
CA TYR A 83 -14.90 20.66 -14.88
C TYR A 83 -15.57 19.29 -15.07
N VAL A 84 -15.21 18.58 -16.14
CA VAL A 84 -15.79 17.27 -16.47
C VAL A 84 -15.48 16.26 -15.37
N GLY A 85 -16.50 15.56 -14.86
CA GLY A 85 -16.34 14.55 -13.80
C GLY A 85 -16.26 15.13 -12.38
N GLN A 86 -16.47 16.45 -12.20
CA GLN A 86 -16.43 17.08 -10.88
C GLN A 86 -17.48 16.53 -9.92
N GLU A 87 -18.70 16.26 -10.37
CA GLU A 87 -19.82 15.86 -9.48
C GLU A 87 -19.46 14.64 -8.64
N LEU A 88 -18.96 13.58 -9.28
CA LEU A 88 -18.54 12.36 -8.60
C LEU A 88 -17.33 12.61 -7.68
N THR A 89 -16.37 13.41 -8.15
CA THR A 89 -15.15 13.73 -7.40
C THR A 89 -15.48 14.50 -6.12
N VAL A 90 -16.30 15.55 -6.22
CA VAL A 90 -16.75 16.37 -5.08
C VAL A 90 -17.61 15.55 -4.11
N ARG A 91 -18.50 14.70 -4.63
CA ARG A 91 -19.31 13.80 -3.79
C ARG A 91 -18.42 12.89 -2.95
N THR A 92 -17.43 12.22 -3.55
CA THR A 92 -16.52 11.33 -2.83
C THR A 92 -15.67 12.08 -1.81
N TYR A 93 -15.26 13.31 -2.12
CA TYR A 93 -14.51 14.16 -1.19
C TYR A 93 -15.33 14.50 0.05
N HIS A 94 -16.58 14.95 -0.12
CA HIS A 94 -17.44 15.32 1.00
C HIS A 94 -17.95 14.13 1.80
N THR A 95 -18.14 12.96 1.18
CA THR A 95 -18.48 11.75 1.94
C THR A 95 -17.29 11.25 2.76
N GLY A 96 -16.06 11.62 2.41
CA GLY A 96 -14.85 11.24 3.13
C GLY A 96 -14.46 9.76 2.97
N VAL A 97 -15.03 9.06 1.98
CA VAL A 97 -14.86 7.61 1.82
C VAL A 97 -14.03 7.28 0.58
N VAL A 98 -12.72 7.16 0.74
CA VAL A 98 -11.82 6.54 -0.25
C VAL A 98 -11.53 5.12 0.20
N ARG A 99 -12.02 4.12 -0.54
CA ARG A 99 -11.91 2.70 -0.14
C ARG A 99 -10.70 2.00 -0.74
N LYS A 100 -10.24 2.46 -1.91
CA LYS A 100 -9.14 1.86 -2.66
C LYS A 100 -8.13 2.93 -3.02
N ARG A 101 -6.84 2.57 -3.02
CA ARG A 101 -5.76 3.44 -3.51
C ARG A 101 -4.71 2.62 -4.24
N ILE A 102 -4.03 3.25 -5.19
CA ILE A 102 -2.81 2.71 -5.79
C ILE A 102 -1.69 2.81 -4.75
N MET A 103 -1.05 1.68 -4.49
CA MET A 103 0.02 1.56 -3.49
C MET A 103 1.19 0.74 -4.04
N PRO A 104 2.42 1.03 -3.61
CA PRO A 104 3.56 0.19 -3.93
C PRO A 104 3.46 -1.15 -3.21
N VAL A 105 3.81 -2.21 -3.93
CA VAL A 105 3.77 -3.59 -3.44
C VAL A 105 5.09 -4.30 -3.71
N LEU A 106 5.49 -5.19 -2.80
CA LEU A 106 6.49 -6.22 -3.05
C LEU A 106 5.80 -7.49 -3.54
N LEU A 107 6.37 -8.12 -4.55
CA LEU A 107 5.90 -9.37 -5.16
C LEU A 107 6.93 -10.45 -4.84
N ALA A 108 6.51 -11.48 -4.11
CA ALA A 108 7.39 -12.56 -3.71
C ALA A 108 6.77 -13.93 -4.06
N PRO A 109 7.53 -14.87 -4.65
CA PRO A 109 7.02 -16.20 -4.97
C PRO A 109 6.75 -16.99 -3.68
N ALA A 110 5.62 -17.68 -3.60
CA ALA A 110 5.29 -18.57 -2.47
C ALA A 110 6.06 -19.90 -2.58
N PRO A 111 6.45 -20.55 -1.46
CA PRO A 111 6.31 -20.12 -0.08
C PRO A 111 7.58 -19.36 0.36
N SER A 112 7.62 -18.04 0.17
CA SER A 112 8.65 -17.22 0.81
C SER A 112 8.07 -16.55 2.06
N PRO A 113 8.17 -17.17 3.25
CA PRO A 113 7.95 -16.48 4.50
C PRO A 113 9.24 -15.73 4.83
N LYS A 114 9.47 -14.59 4.20
CA LYS A 114 10.53 -13.67 4.63
C LYS A 114 9.89 -12.32 4.87
N THR A 115 9.51 -12.15 6.12
CA THR A 115 9.30 -10.89 6.87
C THR A 115 8.59 -9.79 6.09
N ILE A 116 7.40 -9.41 6.57
CA ILE A 116 6.57 -8.26 6.14
C ILE A 116 7.34 -6.91 6.15
N GLN A 117 8.58 -6.90 6.65
CA GLN A 117 9.41 -5.71 6.91
C GLN A 117 10.67 -5.59 6.04
N SER A 118 10.86 -6.46 5.02
CA SER A 118 11.96 -6.22 4.08
C SER A 118 11.74 -4.91 3.33
N PRO A 119 12.80 -4.11 3.08
CA PRO A 119 12.67 -2.94 2.23
C PRO A 119 12.11 -3.34 0.86
N LEU A 120 11.41 -2.42 0.19
CA LEU A 120 11.05 -2.61 -1.22
C LEU A 120 12.34 -2.54 -2.02
N GLU A 121 13.02 -3.67 -2.16
CA GLU A 121 14.25 -3.77 -2.94
C GLU A 121 13.93 -4.42 -4.28
N PRO A 122 14.16 -3.72 -5.40
CA PRO A 122 14.04 -4.30 -6.72
C PRO A 122 15.00 -5.48 -6.90
N ASN A 123 14.48 -6.62 -7.35
CA ASN A 123 15.25 -7.80 -7.74
C ASN A 123 15.15 -8.02 -9.26
N PRO A 124 16.20 -7.72 -10.05
CA PRO A 124 16.21 -7.89 -11.50
C PRO A 124 16.00 -9.33 -11.99
N SER A 125 16.16 -10.33 -11.11
CA SER A 125 15.90 -11.74 -11.46
C SER A 125 14.41 -12.09 -11.50
N ILE A 126 13.53 -11.23 -10.95
CA ILE A 126 12.09 -11.46 -10.99
C ILE A 126 11.53 -10.88 -12.29
N PRO A 127 10.90 -11.70 -13.15
CA PRO A 127 10.32 -11.23 -14.40
C PRO A 127 9.08 -10.35 -14.14
N THR A 128 8.73 -9.54 -15.14
CA THR A 128 7.48 -8.79 -15.13
C THR A 128 6.30 -9.75 -15.18
N LEU A 129 5.42 -9.66 -14.18
CA LEU A 129 4.21 -10.45 -14.06
C LEU A 129 3.05 -9.80 -14.84
N PRO A 130 2.04 -10.58 -15.27
CA PRO A 130 0.89 -10.06 -16.00
C PRO A 130 0.19 -8.94 -15.22
N VAL A 131 0.05 -7.79 -15.86
CA VAL A 131 -0.73 -6.67 -15.36
C VAL A 131 -2.22 -7.01 -15.35
N GLN A 132 -3.00 -6.21 -14.62
CA GLN A 132 -4.44 -6.42 -14.42
C GLN A 132 -4.80 -7.74 -13.73
N THR A 133 -3.82 -8.39 -13.09
CA THR A 133 -4.03 -9.62 -12.31
C THR A 133 -4.81 -9.32 -11.03
N SER A 134 -5.85 -10.12 -10.76
CA SER A 134 -6.68 -9.97 -9.57
C SER A 134 -5.96 -10.47 -8.33
N ILE A 135 -5.82 -9.60 -7.34
CA ILE A 135 -5.24 -9.90 -6.03
C ILE A 135 -6.39 -10.30 -5.10
N GLN A 136 -6.18 -11.36 -4.34
CA GLN A 136 -7.11 -11.88 -3.34
C GLN A 136 -6.54 -11.69 -1.93
N ALA A 137 -7.41 -11.47 -0.95
CA ALA A 137 -7.02 -11.47 0.46
C ALA A 137 -7.60 -12.72 1.13
N GLU A 138 -6.78 -13.39 1.93
CA GLU A 138 -7.16 -14.58 2.70
C GLU A 138 -6.87 -14.34 4.17
N ARG A 139 -7.76 -14.81 5.06
CA ARG A 139 -7.57 -14.70 6.50
C ARG A 139 -6.57 -15.73 6.99
N LEU A 140 -5.64 -15.30 7.85
CA LEU A 140 -4.74 -16.20 8.56
C LEU A 140 -5.49 -16.90 9.70
N ALA A 141 -5.28 -18.21 9.81
CA ALA A 141 -5.87 -19.05 10.85
C ALA A 141 -5.34 -18.61 12.23
N GLY A 142 -6.19 -17.98 13.03
CA GLY A 142 -5.84 -17.42 14.35
C GLY A 142 -6.44 -16.04 14.64
N SER A 143 -6.88 -15.31 13.61
CA SER A 143 -7.69 -14.10 13.81
C SER A 143 -9.13 -14.47 14.19
N SER A 144 -9.69 -13.81 15.22
CA SER A 144 -10.96 -14.17 15.87
C SER A 144 -12.12 -14.34 14.85
N PRO A 145 -12.98 -15.37 14.98
CA PRO A 145 -13.95 -15.73 13.96
C PRO A 145 -15.19 -14.83 14.06
N THR A 146 -15.10 -13.60 13.55
CA THR A 146 -16.33 -12.93 13.10
C THR A 146 -16.72 -13.57 11.78
N ASN A 147 -17.96 -14.05 11.69
CA ASN A 147 -18.56 -14.89 10.64
C ASN A 147 -18.61 -14.21 9.24
N SER A 148 -17.44 -13.83 8.71
CA SER A 148 -17.28 -13.02 7.52
C SER A 148 -16.61 -13.84 6.42
N THR A 149 -17.40 -14.12 5.38
CA THR A 149 -17.02 -14.76 4.11
C THR A 149 -15.71 -14.18 3.55
N ARG A 150 -14.96 -14.98 2.76
CA ARG A 150 -13.73 -14.56 2.04
C ARG A 150 -13.87 -13.11 1.56
N PRO A 151 -12.91 -12.20 1.90
CA PRO A 151 -12.99 -10.82 1.48
C PRO A 151 -13.07 -10.75 -0.05
N ARG A 152 -14.17 -10.19 -0.60
CA ARG A 152 -14.37 -10.11 -2.05
C ARG A 152 -13.74 -8.83 -2.61
N GLY A 153 -12.91 -8.98 -3.65
CA GLY A 153 -12.43 -7.89 -4.49
C GLY A 153 -11.32 -7.05 -3.87
N THR A 154 -10.23 -7.67 -3.41
CA THR A 154 -9.11 -7.01 -2.71
C THR A 154 -8.39 -5.98 -3.55
N GLY A 155 -8.07 -6.30 -4.80
CA GLY A 155 -7.36 -5.37 -5.65
C GLY A 155 -6.89 -5.96 -6.96
N THR A 156 -6.11 -5.15 -7.69
CA THR A 156 -5.59 -5.47 -9.02
C THR A 156 -4.16 -4.97 -9.13
N LEU A 157 -3.25 -5.82 -9.64
CA LEU A 157 -1.88 -5.42 -9.99
C LEU A 157 -1.91 -4.56 -11.26
N LEU A 158 -1.26 -3.40 -11.25
CA LEU A 158 -1.31 -2.42 -12.36
C LEU A 158 -0.03 -2.42 -13.18
N SER A 159 1.10 -2.17 -12.54
CA SER A 159 2.44 -2.22 -13.15
C SER A 159 3.40 -2.93 -12.22
N ASN A 160 4.43 -3.55 -12.77
CA ASN A 160 5.49 -4.16 -11.98
C ASN A 160 6.79 -4.32 -12.77
N ALA A 161 7.90 -4.26 -12.06
CA ALA A 161 9.24 -4.53 -12.55
C ALA A 161 10.11 -4.99 -11.39
N HIS A 162 10.98 -5.97 -11.62
CA HIS A 162 11.97 -6.42 -10.64
C HIS A 162 11.35 -6.77 -9.26
N GLY A 163 10.20 -7.45 -9.25
CA GLY A 163 9.55 -7.87 -8.00
C GLY A 163 8.92 -6.75 -7.17
N VAL A 164 8.89 -5.51 -7.66
CA VAL A 164 8.10 -4.41 -7.09
C VAL A 164 7.04 -3.98 -8.08
N GLY A 165 5.95 -3.40 -7.60
CA GLY A 165 4.89 -2.92 -8.49
C GLY A 165 3.95 -1.92 -7.83
N LEU A 166 3.00 -1.44 -8.62
CA LEU A 166 1.86 -0.67 -8.15
C LEU A 166 0.61 -1.52 -8.26
N ALA A 167 -0.21 -1.51 -7.21
CA ALA A 167 -1.48 -2.21 -7.19
C ALA A 167 -2.58 -1.31 -6.65
N LEU A 168 -3.77 -1.39 -7.26
CA LEU A 168 -4.98 -0.80 -6.72
C LEU A 168 -5.51 -1.71 -5.62
N LEU A 169 -5.41 -1.30 -4.36
CA LEU A 169 -5.77 -2.13 -3.20
C LEU A 169 -6.84 -1.48 -2.35
N ARG A 170 -7.71 -2.29 -1.75
CA ARG A 170 -8.61 -1.85 -0.69
C ARG A 170 -7.85 -1.55 0.59
N LEU A 171 -8.03 -0.33 1.11
CA LEU A 171 -7.34 0.12 2.33
C LEU A 171 -7.67 -0.77 3.53
N GLU A 172 -8.93 -1.21 3.66
CA GLU A 172 -9.38 -2.12 4.72
C GLU A 172 -8.61 -3.46 4.74
N HIS A 173 -8.22 -3.97 3.57
CA HIS A 173 -7.43 -5.20 3.47
C HIS A 173 -5.94 -4.94 3.70
N VAL A 174 -5.43 -3.78 3.26
CA VAL A 174 -4.04 -3.36 3.53
C VAL A 174 -3.81 -3.24 5.04
N GLU A 175 -4.76 -2.64 5.76
CA GLU A 175 -4.72 -2.58 7.22
C GLU A 175 -4.80 -3.98 7.85
N GLY A 176 -5.63 -4.88 7.32
CA GLY A 176 -5.68 -6.26 7.79
C GLY A 176 -4.37 -7.03 7.58
N VAL A 177 -3.64 -6.77 6.49
CA VAL A 177 -2.28 -7.30 6.28
C VAL A 177 -1.31 -6.69 7.30
N GLY A 178 -1.39 -5.38 7.55
CA GLY A 178 -0.57 -4.70 8.55
C GLY A 178 -0.78 -5.22 9.98
N ARG A 179 -2.02 -5.63 10.32
CA ARG A 179 -2.35 -6.29 11.60
C ARG A 179 -2.00 -7.78 11.65
N GLY A 180 -1.52 -8.37 10.54
CA GLY A 180 -1.25 -9.80 10.45
C GLY A 180 -2.51 -10.68 10.43
N GLU A 181 -3.67 -10.12 10.10
CA GLU A 181 -4.95 -10.84 10.01
C GLU A 181 -5.20 -11.41 8.62
N LEU A 182 -4.65 -10.76 7.59
CA LEU A 182 -4.83 -11.09 6.18
C LEU A 182 -3.48 -11.34 5.51
N VAL A 183 -3.49 -12.17 4.47
CA VAL A 183 -2.43 -12.27 3.47
C VAL A 183 -3.02 -11.95 2.11
N MET A 184 -2.31 -11.17 1.31
CA MET A 184 -2.67 -10.92 -0.09
C MET A 184 -1.84 -11.82 -1.00
N SER A 185 -2.51 -12.44 -1.98
CA SER A 185 -1.86 -13.28 -2.97
C SER A 185 -2.61 -13.29 -4.29
N PHE A 186 -1.93 -13.74 -5.33
CA PHE A 186 -2.56 -14.17 -6.58
C PHE A 186 -1.88 -15.43 -7.10
N ALA A 187 -2.56 -16.13 -8.00
CA ALA A 187 -2.01 -17.27 -8.72
C ALA A 187 -1.74 -16.85 -10.17
N GLN A 188 -0.59 -17.26 -10.68
CA GLN A 188 -0.20 -17.11 -12.07
C GLN A 188 0.12 -18.47 -12.65
N MET A 189 -0.19 -18.65 -13.93
CA MET A 189 0.24 -19.82 -14.69
C MET A 189 1.66 -19.56 -15.21
N GLY A 190 2.64 -20.31 -14.71
CA GLY A 190 4.01 -20.33 -15.21
C GLY A 190 4.29 -21.58 -16.05
N ASP A 191 5.49 -21.66 -16.61
CA ASP A 191 5.91 -22.76 -17.49
C ASP A 191 5.90 -24.14 -16.78
N LYS A 192 6.07 -24.14 -15.45
CA LYS A 192 6.14 -25.36 -14.62
C LYS A 192 4.85 -25.65 -13.83
N GLY A 193 3.79 -24.87 -14.05
CA GLY A 193 2.51 -25.03 -13.35
C GLY A 193 1.99 -23.73 -12.73
N SER A 194 1.04 -23.85 -11.79
CA SER A 194 0.50 -22.69 -11.07
C SER A 194 1.48 -22.23 -10.01
N GLU A 195 2.02 -21.03 -10.18
CA GLU A 195 2.86 -20.35 -9.21
C GLU A 195 2.01 -19.35 -8.42
N SER A 196 2.14 -19.37 -7.09
CA SER A 196 1.45 -18.40 -6.24
C SER A 196 2.43 -17.30 -5.83
N TRP A 197 1.94 -16.07 -5.83
CA TRP A 197 2.69 -14.88 -5.46
C TRP A 197 2.05 -14.21 -4.27
N ILE A 198 2.86 -13.84 -3.29
CA ILE A 198 2.47 -13.03 -2.14
C ILE A 198 2.65 -11.56 -2.51
N VAL A 199 1.67 -10.74 -2.11
CA VAL A 199 1.67 -9.29 -2.33
C VAL A 199 1.80 -8.60 -0.98
N LEU A 200 2.86 -7.83 -0.78
CA LEU A 200 3.08 -7.07 0.45
C LEU A 200 2.95 -5.57 0.16
N PRO A 201 1.85 -4.93 0.58
CA PRO A 201 1.67 -3.50 0.38
C PRO A 201 2.57 -2.68 1.32
N LYS A 202 3.11 -1.58 0.81
CA LYS A 202 3.82 -0.57 1.60
C LYS A 202 3.09 0.77 1.51
N ARG A 203 2.97 1.47 2.63
CA ARG A 203 2.46 2.85 2.63
C ARG A 203 3.54 3.79 2.07
N PRO A 204 3.22 4.64 1.08
CA PRO A 204 4.16 5.68 0.63
C PRO A 204 4.50 6.67 1.74
N ALA A 205 5.76 7.10 1.81
CA ALA A 205 6.25 7.99 2.86
C ALA A 205 5.65 9.41 2.81
N TRP A 206 5.23 9.86 1.63
CA TRP A 206 4.63 11.18 1.41
C TRP A 206 3.12 11.22 1.68
N TRP A 207 2.49 10.07 1.96
CA TRP A 207 1.10 10.07 2.40
C TRP A 207 0.99 10.76 3.77
N PRO A 208 -0.09 11.53 4.01
CA PRO A 208 -0.28 12.22 5.28
C PRO A 208 -0.28 11.21 6.44
N VAL A 209 0.36 11.56 7.55
CA VAL A 209 0.29 10.78 8.78
C VAL A 209 -1.13 10.92 9.34
N VAL A 210 -1.75 9.80 9.68
CA VAL A 210 -3.07 9.82 10.31
C VAL A 210 -2.84 9.98 11.81
N ASP A 211 -2.92 11.21 12.31
CA ASP A 211 -2.86 11.48 13.74
C ASP A 211 -4.17 11.06 14.39
N ASN A 212 -4.19 9.89 15.04
CA ASN A 212 -5.34 9.38 15.80
C ASN A 212 -5.63 10.19 17.09
N SER A 213 -4.96 11.32 17.31
CA SER A 213 -5.16 12.21 18.46
C SER A 213 -6.32 13.21 18.29
N SER A 214 -6.91 13.30 17.09
CA SER A 214 -7.98 14.28 16.78
C SER A 214 -9.39 13.69 16.90
N SER A 215 -9.64 12.92 17.95
CA SER A 215 -10.98 12.47 18.33
C SER A 215 -11.17 12.71 19.83
N GLN A 216 -11.33 13.98 20.19
CA GLN A 216 -11.95 14.41 21.45
C GLN A 216 -13.07 15.39 21.11
#